data_AF-U3M5I1-F1
#
_entry.id   AF-U3M5I1-F1
#
_cell.length_a   1.000
_cell.length_b   1.000
_cell.length_c   1.000
_cell.angle_alpha   90.00
_cell.angle_beta   90.00
_cell.angle_gamma   90.00
#
_symmetry.space_group_name_H-M   'P 1'
#
loop_
_entity.id
_entity.type
_entity.pdbx_description
1 polymer ?
#
loop_
_entity_poly.entity_id
_entity_poly.type
_entity_poly.pdbx_seq_one_letter_code
_entity_poly.pdbx_strand_id
1 'polypeptide(L)' 'EKFRRMCEKSMIKKRHMYLTEEILKENPNMCAYMAPSLDARQDMVVVEVPRLGKEAAARAIKEWGQPKSKITHL' A
#
# COMPACT_ATOMS: atom_id res chain seq x y z
N GLU A 1 11.74 5.38 23.36
CA GLU A 1 12.03 6.79 23.00
C GLU A 1 12.67 6.98 21.62
N LYS A 2 13.65 6.16 21.22
CA LYS A 2 14.33 6.27 19.90
C LYS A 2 13.38 6.37 18.70
N PHE A 3 12.39 5.47 18.60
CA PHE A 3 11.43 5.46 17.47
C PHE A 3 10.58 6.74 17.41
N ARG A 4 10.09 7.23 18.55
CA ARG A 4 9.36 8.51 18.64
C ARG A 4 10.19 9.67 18.09
N ARG A 5 11.44 9.83 18.54
CA ARG A 5 12.35 10.89 18.07
C ARG A 5 12.62 10.81 16.56
N MET A 6 12.71 9.60 16.01
CA MET A 6 12.86 9.41 14.56
C MET A 6 11.61 9.88 13.81
N CYS A 7 10.41 9.55 14.30
CA CYS A 7 9.16 10.02 13.69
C CYS A 7 9.03 11.55 13.76
N GLU A 8 9.32 12.17 14.90
CA GLU A 8 9.26 13.64 15.07
C GLU A 8 10.18 14.38 14.09
N LYS A 9 11.36 13.80 13.78
CA LYS A 9 12.33 14.38 12.84
C LYS A 9 12.10 14.00 11.37
N SER A 10 11.15 13.13 11.07
CA SER A 10 10.93 12.63 9.71
C SER A 10 10.25 13.62 8.77
N MET A 11 9.72 14.74 9.30
CA MET A 11 8.90 15.71 8.57
C MET A 11 7.59 15.15 7.98
N ILE A 12 7.22 13.92 8.35
CA ILE A 12 5.98 13.26 7.91
C ILE A 12 4.85 13.59 8.90
N LYS A 13 3.83 14.32 8.43
CA LYS A 13 2.65 14.66 9.26
C LYS A 13 1.67 13.51 9.41
N LYS A 14 1.37 12.81 8.32
CA LYS A 14 0.44 11.68 8.28
C LYS A 14 0.84 10.70 7.19
N ARG A 15 0.41 9.44 7.35
CA ARG A 15 0.56 8.38 6.35
C ARG A 15 -0.80 7.71 6.14
N HIS A 16 -1.02 7.23 4.93
CA HIS A 16 -2.18 6.43 4.57
C HIS A 16 -1.71 4.98 4.42
N MET A 17 -2.37 4.05 5.10
CA MET A 17 -1.99 2.65 5.11
C MET A 17 -3.22 1.79 4.85
N TYR A 18 -3.01 0.69 4.11
CA TYR A 18 -4.02 -0.35 3.96
C TYR A 18 -4.13 -1.21 5.22
N LEU A 19 -2.99 -1.49 5.87
CA LEU A 19 -2.93 -2.28 7.10
C LEU A 19 -3.68 -1.55 8.22
N THR A 20 -4.73 -2.20 8.74
CA THR A 20 -5.49 -1.78 9.91
C THR A 20 -5.17 -2.65 11.12
N GLU A 21 -5.68 -2.28 12.29
CA GLU A 21 -5.51 -3.08 13.51
C GLU A 21 -6.17 -4.46 13.37
N GLU A 22 -7.31 -4.53 12.70
CA GLU A 22 -8.08 -5.76 12.44
C GLU A 22 -7.27 -6.72 11.56
N ILE A 23 -6.72 -6.24 10.44
CA ILE A 23 -5.89 -7.04 9.53
C ILE A 23 -4.67 -7.60 10.28
N LEU A 24 -4.03 -6.79 11.13
CA LEU A 24 -2.86 -7.22 11.89
C LEU A 24 -3.21 -8.25 12.98
N LYS A 25 -4.39 -8.13 13.61
CA LYS A 25 -4.88 -9.14 14.57
C LYS A 25 -5.18 -10.47 13.91
N GLU A 26 -5.71 -10.46 12.69
CA GLU A 26 -5.94 -11.68 11.90
C GLU A 26 -4.63 -12.30 11.38
N ASN A 27 -3.56 -11.52 11.27
CA ASN A 27 -2.25 -11.95 10.73
C ASN A 27 -1.11 -11.73 11.76
N PRO A 28 -1.14 -12.37 12.94
CA PRO A 28 -0.22 -12.06 14.04
C PRO A 28 1.27 -12.28 13.69
N ASN A 29 1.58 -13.22 12.78
CA ASN A 29 2.94 -13.46 12.32
C ASN A 29 3.53 -12.25 11.56
N MET A 30 2.70 -11.35 11.03
CA MET A 30 3.18 -10.12 10.40
C MET A 30 3.69 -9.08 11.40
N CYS A 31 3.28 -9.19 12.67
CA CYS A 31 3.71 -8.35 13.77
C CYS A 31 4.96 -8.89 14.48
N ALA A 32 5.30 -10.16 14.26
CA ALA A 32 6.48 -10.79 14.82
C ALA A 32 7.72 -10.54 13.94
N TYR A 33 8.86 -10.20 14.57
CA TYR A 33 10.05 -9.70 13.90
C TYR A 33 10.60 -10.61 12.78
N MET A 34 10.60 -11.93 13.00
CA MET A 34 11.18 -12.92 12.07
C MET A 34 10.28 -14.14 11.88
N ALA A 35 8.99 -14.03 12.20
CA ALA A 35 8.06 -15.14 11.96
C ALA A 35 7.74 -15.26 10.46
N PRO A 36 7.54 -16.49 9.96
CA PRO A 36 7.12 -16.69 8.57
C PRO A 36 5.77 -16.02 8.34
N SER A 37 5.73 -15.08 7.39
CA SER A 37 4.55 -14.28 7.05
C SER A 37 4.49 -13.95 5.55
N LEU A 38 5.23 -14.67 4.71
CA LEU A 38 5.33 -14.37 3.28
C LEU A 38 3.98 -14.52 2.58
N ASP A 39 3.31 -15.67 2.76
CA ASP A 39 2.06 -15.97 2.06
C ASP A 39 0.97 -14.95 2.40
N ALA A 40 0.73 -14.68 3.68
CA ALA A 40 -0.23 -13.67 4.13
C ALA A 40 0.06 -12.27 3.55
N ARG A 41 1.34 -11.88 3.46
CA ARG A 41 1.74 -10.61 2.84
C ARG A 41 1.48 -10.63 1.33
N GLN A 42 1.78 -11.73 0.66
CA GLN A 42 1.60 -11.88 -0.78
C GLN A 42 0.12 -11.86 -1.17
N ASP A 43 -0.72 -12.61 -0.45
CA ASP A 43 -2.16 -12.65 -0.67
C ASP A 43 -2.78 -11.24 -0.61
N MET A 44 -2.32 -10.41 0.32
CA MET A 44 -2.75 -9.00 0.41
C MET A 44 -2.24 -8.15 -0.76
N VAL A 45 -0.92 -8.15 -1.03
CA VAL A 45 -0.35 -7.20 -2.00
C VAL A 45 -0.72 -7.53 -3.44
N VAL A 46 -0.91 -8.81 -3.78
CA VAL A 46 -1.32 -9.25 -5.13
C VAL A 46 -2.69 -8.66 -5.51
N VAL A 47 -3.58 -8.45 -4.54
CA VAL A 47 -4.91 -7.87 -4.77
C VAL A 47 -4.87 -6.34 -4.66
N GLU A 48 -4.25 -5.82 -3.60
CA GLU A 48 -4.39 -4.41 -3.23
C GLU A 48 -3.49 -3.46 -4.02
N VAL A 49 -2.31 -3.92 -4.45
CA VAL A 49 -1.39 -3.09 -5.25
C VAL A 49 -1.99 -2.78 -6.63
N PRO A 50 -2.50 -3.75 -7.41
CA PRO A 50 -3.18 -3.46 -8.67
C PRO A 50 -4.44 -2.62 -8.48
N ARG A 51 -5.19 -2.79 -7.38
CA ARG A 51 -6.37 -1.98 -7.08
C ARG A 51 -6.01 -0.50 -6.90
N LEU A 52 -4.99 -0.21 -6.10
CA LEU A 52 -4.48 1.16 -5.91
C LEU A 52 -3.94 1.74 -7.22
N GLY A 53 -3.18 0.95 -7.98
CA GLY A 53 -2.68 1.34 -9.31
C GLY A 53 -3.79 1.69 -10.28
N LYS A 54 -4.86 0.87 -10.33
CA LYS A 54 -6.06 1.13 -11.15
C LYS A 54 -6.74 2.44 -10.78
N GLU A 55 -6.91 2.75 -9.50
CA GLU A 55 -7.53 4.00 -9.07
C GLU A 55 -6.70 5.22 -9.47
N ALA A 56 -5.38 5.16 -9.32
CA ALA A 56 -4.46 6.22 -9.75
C ALA A 56 -4.49 6.39 -11.29
N ALA A 57 -4.36 5.29 -12.03
CA ALA A 57 -4.38 5.29 -13.49
C ALA A 57 -5.72 5.81 -14.04
N ALA A 58 -6.84 5.45 -13.43
CA ALA A 58 -8.16 5.94 -13.84
C ALA A 58 -8.27 7.47 -13.71
N ARG A 59 -7.71 8.06 -12.64
CA ARG A 59 -7.66 9.52 -12.46
C ARG A 59 -6.76 10.18 -13.51
N ALA A 60 -5.56 9.64 -13.74
CA ALA A 60 -4.64 10.18 -14.74
C ALA A 60 -5.20 10.09 -16.17
N ILE A 61 -5.84 8.98 -16.55
CA ILE A 61 -6.48 8.80 -17.85
C ILE A 61 -7.65 9.79 -18.01
N LYS A 62 -8.43 10.02 -16.94
CA LYS A 62 -9.52 11.00 -16.95
C LYS A 62 -9.00 12.42 -17.18
N GLU A 63 -7.87 12.78 -16.57
CA GLU A 63 -7.20 14.07 -16.80
C GLU A 63 -6.62 14.17 -18.22
N TRP A 64 -6.01 13.09 -18.73
CA TRP A 64 -5.47 13.04 -20.09
C TRP A 64 -6.55 13.19 -21.18
N GLY A 65 -7.76 12.68 -20.93
CA GLY A 65 -8.94 12.90 -21.79
C GLY A 65 -8.97 12.10 -23.10
N GLN A 66 -8.01 11.21 -23.35
CA GLN A 66 -7.98 10.32 -24.52
C GLN A 66 -8.57 8.93 -24.19
N PRO A 67 -9.04 8.18 -25.20
CA PRO A 67 -9.51 6.81 -24.97
C PRO A 67 -8.36 5.89 -24.53
N LYS A 68 -8.68 4.95 -23.63
CA LYS A 68 -7.72 3.96 -23.10
C LYS A 68 -7.05 3.12 -24.19
N SER A 69 -7.72 2.92 -25.33
CA SER A 69 -7.18 2.18 -26.47
C SER A 69 -5.96 2.82 -27.12
N LYS A 70 -5.66 4.09 -26.83
CA LYS A 70 -4.44 4.77 -27.30
C LYS A 70 -3.23 4.54 -26.39
N ILE A 71 -3.37 3.83 -25.27
CA ILE A 71 -2.24 3.45 -24.42
C ILE A 71 -1.45 2.35 -25.15
N THR A 72 -0.17 2.59 -25.42
CA THR A 72 0.69 1.65 -26.16
C THR A 72 1.65 0.86 -25.27
N HIS A 73 1.89 1.33 -24.05
CA HIS A 73 2.78 0.74 -23.07
C HIS A 73 2.17 0.92 -21.68
N LEU A 74 2.38 -0.05 -20.79
CA LEU A 74 1.97 -0.04 -19.39
C LEU A 74 3.19 -0.18 -18.49
#